data_AF-A0A2V5XYS2-F1
#
_entry.id   AF-A0A2V5XYS2-F1
#
_cell.length_a   1.000
_cell.length_b   1.000
_cell.length_c   1.000
_cell.angle_alpha   90.00
_cell.angle_beta   90.00
_cell.angle_gamma   90.00
#
_symmetry.space_group_name_H-M   'P 1'
#
loop_
_entity.id
_entity.type
_entity.pdbx_description
1 polymer ?
#
loop_
_entity_poly.entity_id
_entity_poly.type
_entity_poly.pdbx_seq_one_letter_code
_entity_poly.pdbx_strand_id
1 'polypeptide(L)'
;YFLENVFPILTPQAVDPGHPFPYVSNLSLNLGLIVAPPRKKSPGTVSSPKAPRFARIKLPPKVPRLIPIDDKGTNFTFLGSLVAANIAMLFPHMKTSKCHLFRVTRDADHDIKEDEASDLLRTMQQHVRQLRFGDAVRLEVAADMPEAMVRSLTEALELTKDDVYAIDGPLNIPDLMQLYDLERPELRDKPLQIAMPAPLRNGDNFFDAIKQQDVVLHHPYTSYSAVTDFINAAANDPDVVAIKICLYRTGRNSPIVKALIDACEKGKQVAALVELKARFDEESNIEWARRLEQAGVHVVYGIVGLKTHCKLALVIRREGKALQRYVHLATGNYNPTTSRIYTDIGIFTIDPEIASDATNLFNSLTGFSEFNEYECLMVAPLNLRKRMISLIKRETAHAKAGRPARIIAKINSLTDMAI
;
A
#
# COMPACT_ATOMS: atom_id res chain seq x y z
N TYR A 1 27.63 9.92 17.31
CA TYR A 1 26.47 9.15 16.79
C TYR A 1 25.48 8.68 17.86
N PHE A 2 25.71 7.59 18.62
CA PHE A 2 24.69 7.04 19.57
C PHE A 2 24.11 8.10 20.52
N LEU A 3 24.98 8.86 21.20
CA LEU A 3 24.60 9.91 22.15
C LEU A 3 23.74 11.02 21.55
N GLU A 4 23.98 11.39 20.30
CA GLU A 4 23.36 12.55 19.66
C GLU A 4 22.12 12.17 18.84
N ASN A 5 22.13 10.99 18.22
CA ASN A 5 21.14 10.60 17.20
C ASN A 5 20.22 9.47 17.65
N VAL A 6 20.62 8.66 18.64
CA VAL A 6 19.87 7.46 19.05
C VAL A 6 19.38 7.60 20.48
N PHE A 7 20.29 7.82 21.43
CA PHE A 7 20.01 7.88 22.88
C PHE A 7 18.85 8.82 23.24
N PRO A 8 18.74 10.06 22.69
CA PRO A 8 17.65 10.99 23.06
C PRO A 8 16.25 10.50 22.65
N ILE A 9 16.15 9.53 21.73
CA ILE A 9 14.89 9.00 21.20
C ILE A 9 14.46 7.73 21.96
N LEU A 10 15.38 7.09 22.69
CA LEU A 10 15.10 5.85 23.39
C LEU A 10 14.40 6.12 24.72
N THR A 11 13.29 5.42 24.94
CA THR A 11 12.61 5.40 26.24
C THR A 11 12.58 3.96 26.76
N PRO A 12 13.38 3.62 27.79
CA PRO A 12 13.30 2.32 28.42
C PRO A 12 12.00 2.21 29.22
N GLN A 13 11.30 1.08 29.08
CA GLN A 13 10.06 0.78 29.79
C GLN A 13 10.28 -0.44 30.69
N ALA A 14 10.28 -0.22 32.00
CA ALA A 14 10.39 -1.31 32.97
C ALA A 14 8.99 -1.85 33.31
N VAL A 15 8.88 -3.17 33.48
CA VAL A 15 7.65 -3.85 33.89
C VAL A 15 7.70 -4.11 35.39
N ASP A 16 6.69 -3.63 36.13
CA ASP A 16 6.53 -3.87 37.56
C ASP A 16 5.05 -3.81 37.99
N PRO A 17 4.69 -4.14 39.25
CA PRO A 17 3.28 -4.14 39.68
C PRO A 17 2.54 -2.79 39.54
N GLY A 18 3.26 -1.66 39.50
CA GLY A 18 2.70 -0.34 39.24
C GLY A 18 2.75 0.07 37.76
N HIS A 19 3.48 -0.68 36.93
CA HIS A 19 3.67 -0.44 35.50
C HIS A 19 3.43 -1.74 34.74
N PRO A 20 2.17 -2.01 34.31
CA PRO A 20 1.83 -3.22 33.58
C PRO A 20 2.63 -3.32 32.28
N PHE A 21 2.67 -4.51 31.70
CA PHE A 21 3.44 -4.75 30.48
C PHE A 21 3.05 -3.74 29.38
N PRO A 22 4.01 -2.97 28.84
CA PRO A 22 3.69 -1.87 27.95
C PRO A 22 3.18 -2.39 26.60
N TYR A 23 2.18 -1.71 26.04
CA TYR A 23 1.68 -2.01 24.70
C TYR A 23 2.80 -2.08 23.66
N VAL A 24 2.94 -3.23 22.98
CA VAL A 24 3.93 -3.45 21.91
C VAL A 24 3.29 -3.14 20.56
N SER A 25 3.81 -2.13 19.87
CA SER A 25 3.28 -1.72 18.56
C SER A 25 3.44 -2.82 17.51
N ASN A 26 2.44 -2.96 16.63
CA ASN A 26 2.47 -3.91 15.53
C ASN A 26 3.74 -3.76 14.68
N LEU A 27 4.37 -4.89 14.35
CA LEU A 27 5.59 -5.03 13.56
C LEU A 27 6.81 -4.26 14.07
N SER A 28 6.77 -3.68 15.28
CA SER A 28 7.89 -2.95 15.84
C SER A 28 8.98 -3.87 16.35
N LEU A 29 10.23 -3.49 16.11
CA LEU A 29 11.40 -4.20 16.63
C LEU A 29 11.72 -3.69 18.04
N ASN A 30 11.92 -4.61 18.98
CA ASN A 30 12.11 -4.29 20.39
C ASN A 30 13.29 -5.08 20.97
N LEU A 31 13.96 -4.52 21.96
CA LEU A 31 14.92 -5.21 22.80
C LEU A 31 14.29 -5.51 24.16
N GLY A 32 14.41 -6.75 24.59
CA GLY A 32 14.08 -7.21 25.94
C GLY A 32 15.35 -7.53 26.72
N LEU A 33 15.38 -7.13 28.00
CA LEU A 33 16.47 -7.45 28.92
C LEU A 33 15.96 -7.51 30.36
N ILE A 34 16.73 -8.16 31.23
CA ILE A 34 16.53 -8.12 32.68
C ILE A 34 17.46 -7.06 33.28
N VAL A 35 16.89 -6.19 34.10
CA VAL A 35 17.60 -5.14 34.83
C VAL A 35 17.50 -5.43 36.32
N ALA A 36 18.64 -5.62 36.97
CA ALA A 36 18.75 -5.92 38.39
C ALA A 36 19.39 -4.77 39.16
N PRO A 37 18.99 -4.54 40.43
CA PRO A 37 19.60 -3.49 41.25
C PRO A 37 21.09 -3.72 41.49
N PRO A 38 21.86 -2.65 41.74
CA PRO A 38 23.27 -2.76 42.11
C PRO A 38 23.45 -3.53 43.42
N ARG A 39 24.56 -4.27 43.54
CA ARG A 39 24.93 -4.98 44.77
C ARG A 39 25.25 -4.07 45.96
N LYS A 40 25.57 -2.79 45.73
CA LYS A 40 25.81 -1.76 46.77
C LYS A 40 24.87 -0.59 46.52
N LYS A 41 24.12 -0.15 47.55
CA LYS A 41 23.24 1.02 47.46
C LYS A 41 24.08 2.29 47.38
N SER A 42 23.93 3.06 46.31
CA SER A 42 24.45 4.43 46.26
C SER A 42 23.58 5.34 47.15
N PRO A 43 24.15 6.15 48.04
CA PRO A 43 23.38 7.12 48.83
C PRO A 43 22.65 8.11 47.92
N GLY A 44 21.35 8.35 48.17
CA GLY A 44 20.58 9.40 47.50
C GLY A 44 19.73 8.99 46.28
N THR A 45 19.55 7.70 45.99
CA THR A 45 18.67 7.25 44.89
C THR A 45 17.21 7.09 45.36
N VAL A 46 16.30 7.81 44.70
CA VAL A 46 14.89 7.98 45.11
C VAL A 46 14.01 6.75 44.77
N SER A 47 14.45 5.85 43.89
CA SER A 47 13.65 4.69 43.47
C SER A 47 14.51 3.65 42.76
N SER A 48 15.19 2.77 43.52
CA SER A 48 15.85 1.59 42.95
C SER A 48 14.93 0.36 43.07
N PRO A 49 14.67 -0.38 41.98
CA PRO A 49 13.95 -1.66 42.03
C PRO A 49 14.55 -2.61 43.06
N LYS A 50 13.73 -3.26 43.90
CA LYS A 50 14.22 -4.23 44.90
C LYS A 50 14.55 -5.61 44.31
N ALA A 51 14.06 -5.90 43.10
CA ALA A 51 14.20 -7.19 42.42
C ALA A 51 14.57 -6.97 40.94
N PRO A 52 15.14 -7.99 40.27
CA PRO A 52 15.30 -7.98 38.82
C PRO A 52 13.96 -7.80 38.12
N ARG A 53 13.93 -6.97 37.07
CA ARG A 53 12.73 -6.67 36.30
C ARG A 53 13.01 -6.76 34.81
N PHE A 54 12.00 -7.16 34.05
CA PHE A 54 12.04 -7.04 32.60
C PHE A 54 11.97 -5.57 32.20
N ALA A 55 12.84 -5.18 31.28
CA ALA A 55 12.79 -3.90 30.61
C ALA A 55 12.70 -4.10 29.12
N ARG A 56 11.89 -3.25 28.48
CA ARG A 56 11.71 -3.17 27.05
C ARG A 56 12.29 -1.86 26.53
N ILE A 57 12.96 -1.93 25.39
CA ILE A 57 13.34 -0.75 24.61
C ILE A 57 12.79 -0.93 23.20
N LYS A 58 11.89 -0.03 22.78
CA LYS A 58 11.42 0.01 21.39
C LYS A 58 12.52 0.64 20.52
N LEU A 59 12.90 -0.02 19.44
CA LEU A 59 13.82 0.58 18.47
C LEU A 59 13.06 1.62 17.63
N PRO A 60 13.59 2.85 17.49
CA PRO A 60 12.88 3.93 16.82
C PRO A 60 12.84 3.70 15.30
N PRO A 61 11.65 3.62 14.67
CA PRO A 61 11.54 3.29 13.24
C PRO A 61 12.05 4.41 12.31
N LYS A 62 12.23 5.63 12.83
CA LYS A 62 12.78 6.77 12.08
C LYS A 62 14.31 6.76 12.00
N VAL A 63 14.97 5.94 12.81
CA VAL A 63 16.43 5.76 12.74
C VAL A 63 16.71 4.59 11.78
N PRO A 64 17.64 4.75 10.83
CA PRO A 64 18.03 3.66 9.94
C PRO A 64 18.39 2.41 10.74
N ARG A 65 18.04 1.24 10.19
CA ARG A 65 18.35 -0.02 10.87
C ARG A 65 19.82 -0.37 10.69
N LEU A 66 20.35 -0.08 9.50
CA LEU A 66 21.75 -0.29 9.17
C LEU A 66 22.48 1.03 9.42
N ILE A 67 23.30 1.05 10.47
CA ILE A 67 24.10 2.22 10.83
C ILE A 67 25.48 2.06 10.17
N PRO A 68 25.89 2.97 9.27
CA PRO A 68 27.21 2.91 8.68
C PRO A 68 28.27 3.09 9.77
N ILE A 69 29.32 2.25 9.73
CA ILE A 69 30.46 2.32 10.67
C ILE A 69 31.75 2.81 10.01
N ASP A 70 31.70 3.08 8.71
CA ASP A 70 32.78 3.69 7.94
C ASP A 70 32.27 4.88 7.13
N ASP A 71 33.18 5.79 6.78
CA ASP A 71 32.86 6.98 5.97
C ASP A 71 32.44 6.61 4.54
N LYS A 72 32.80 5.39 4.10
CA LYS A 72 32.47 4.86 2.77
C LYS A 72 31.05 4.32 2.68
N GLY A 73 30.34 4.14 3.80
CA GLY A 73 29.00 3.54 3.81
C GLY A 73 28.98 2.12 3.27
N THR A 74 30.05 1.35 3.49
CA THR A 74 30.18 -0.04 3.01
C THR A 74 30.07 -1.06 4.11
N ASN A 75 30.37 -0.67 5.35
CA ASN A 75 30.25 -1.51 6.52
C ASN A 75 29.14 -0.98 7.42
N PHE A 76 28.31 -1.89 7.93
CA PHE A 76 27.15 -1.55 8.74
C PHE A 76 27.10 -2.34 10.03
N THR A 77 26.53 -1.73 11.07
CA THR A 77 26.06 -2.43 12.26
C THR A 77 24.54 -2.29 12.38
N PHE A 78 23.89 -3.27 13.02
CA PHE A 78 22.47 -3.16 13.31
C PHE A 78 22.23 -2.15 14.44
N LEU A 79 21.18 -1.33 14.30
CA LEU A 79 20.72 -0.43 15.34
C LEU A 79 20.50 -1.15 16.68
N GLY A 80 19.90 -2.36 16.64
CA GLY A 80 19.73 -3.19 17.85
C GLY A 80 21.05 -3.52 18.54
N SER A 81 22.10 -3.85 17.78
CA SER A 81 23.44 -4.13 18.31
C SER A 81 24.09 -2.86 18.88
N LEU A 82 23.94 -1.72 18.20
CA LEU A 82 24.43 -0.43 18.69
C LEU A 82 23.78 -0.06 20.03
N VAL A 83 22.46 -0.23 20.16
CA VAL A 83 21.74 0.04 21.41
C VAL A 83 22.17 -0.95 22.50
N ALA A 84 22.26 -2.24 22.19
CA ALA A 84 22.69 -3.27 23.14
C ALA A 84 24.12 -3.02 23.67
N ALA A 85 25.05 -2.59 22.82
CA ALA A 85 26.41 -2.26 23.20
C ALA A 85 26.50 -1.05 24.16
N ASN A 86 25.51 -0.14 24.11
CA ASN A 86 25.46 1.08 24.93
C ASN A 86 24.39 1.01 26.03
N ILE A 87 23.88 -0.19 26.35
CA ILE A 87 22.74 -0.39 27.25
C ILE A 87 22.96 0.19 28.66
N ALA A 88 24.21 0.21 29.13
CA ALA A 88 24.57 0.74 30.44
C ALA A 88 24.25 2.24 30.59
N MET A 89 24.20 2.99 29.49
CA MET A 89 23.84 4.41 29.50
C MET A 89 22.35 4.62 29.76
N LEU A 90 21.49 3.67 29.38
CA LEU A 90 20.05 3.71 29.64
C LEU A 90 19.69 3.24 31.05
N PHE A 91 20.56 2.44 31.67
CA PHE A 91 20.38 1.92 33.02
C PHE A 91 21.62 2.18 33.89
N PRO A 92 21.94 3.45 34.17
CA PRO A 92 23.13 3.79 34.94
C PRO A 92 23.08 3.15 36.33
N HIS A 93 24.21 2.61 36.77
CA HIS A 93 24.37 1.93 38.06
C HIS A 93 23.52 0.66 38.27
N MET A 94 22.88 0.13 37.22
CA MET A 94 22.14 -1.14 37.29
C MET A 94 22.95 -2.27 36.65
N LYS A 95 22.66 -3.52 37.03
CA LYS A 95 23.20 -4.70 36.33
C LYS A 95 22.21 -5.13 35.26
N THR A 96 22.62 -5.11 34.00
CA THR A 96 21.81 -5.54 32.86
C THR A 96 22.19 -6.95 32.41
N SER A 97 21.21 -7.73 31.96
CA SER A 97 21.46 -8.97 31.20
C SER A 97 21.85 -8.66 29.76
N LYS A 98 22.15 -9.71 28.98
CA LYS A 98 22.17 -9.61 27.52
C LYS A 98 20.81 -9.10 27.02
N CYS A 99 20.84 -8.28 25.97
CA CYS A 99 19.65 -7.80 25.28
C CYS A 99 19.26 -8.81 24.19
N HIS A 100 17.97 -9.09 24.06
CA HIS A 100 17.43 -10.01 23.07
C HIS A 100 16.37 -9.30 22.23
N LEU A 101 16.44 -9.47 20.91
CA LEU A 101 15.46 -8.89 19.99
C LEU A 101 14.16 -9.68 20.02
N PHE A 102 13.05 -8.96 19.93
CA PHE A 102 11.74 -9.54 19.64
C PHE A 102 10.86 -8.59 18.85
N ARG A 103 9.84 -9.15 18.19
CA ARG A 103 8.88 -8.43 17.36
C ARG A 103 7.52 -9.09 17.46
N VAL A 104 6.48 -8.26 17.52
CA VAL A 104 5.09 -8.72 17.62
C VAL A 104 4.37 -8.39 16.33
N THR A 105 3.66 -9.37 15.76
CA THR A 105 2.66 -9.15 14.72
C THR A 105 1.29 -9.15 15.38
N ARG A 106 0.47 -8.17 15.04
CA ARG A 106 -0.91 -8.03 15.49
C ARG A 106 -1.85 -8.16 14.30
N ASP A 107 -3.04 -8.69 14.57
CA ASP A 107 -4.09 -8.81 13.58
C ASP A 107 -4.51 -7.43 13.07
N ALA A 108 -4.91 -7.40 11.80
CA ALA A 108 -5.42 -6.24 11.10
C ALA A 108 -6.83 -6.46 10.54
N ASP A 109 -7.46 -7.62 10.75
CA ASP A 109 -8.85 -7.86 10.34
C ASP A 109 -9.82 -7.52 11.48
N HIS A 110 -10.56 -6.43 11.32
CA HIS A 110 -11.84 -6.21 11.99
C HIS A 110 -12.85 -5.85 10.89
N ASP A 111 -13.86 -6.68 10.68
CA ASP A 111 -14.91 -6.39 9.69
C ASP A 111 -15.69 -5.14 10.10
N ILE A 112 -15.73 -4.15 9.21
CA ILE A 112 -16.52 -2.94 9.39
C ILE A 112 -17.99 -3.33 9.20
N LYS A 113 -18.79 -3.25 10.28
CA LYS A 113 -20.25 -3.27 10.15
C LYS A 113 -20.68 -2.02 9.40
N GLU A 114 -21.24 -2.21 8.20
CA GLU A 114 -21.78 -1.14 7.37
C GLU A 114 -23.11 -0.70 7.97
N ASP A 115 -23.11 0.41 8.73
CA ASP A 115 -24.35 1.11 9.04
C ASP A 115 -24.68 2.08 7.89
N GLU A 116 -25.94 2.06 7.45
CA GLU A 116 -26.45 2.80 6.31
C GLU A 116 -26.12 4.31 6.40
N ALA A 117 -25.44 4.79 5.35
CA ALA A 117 -25.23 6.16 4.93
C ALA A 117 -25.47 7.30 5.96
N SER A 118 -24.37 7.76 6.56
CA SER A 118 -24.10 9.22 6.63
C SER A 118 -22.61 9.54 6.85
N ASP A 119 -21.78 8.59 7.31
CA ASP A 119 -20.38 8.93 7.59
C ASP A 119 -19.38 7.75 7.41
N LEU A 120 -19.41 7.10 6.25
CA LEU A 120 -18.45 6.03 5.90
C LEU A 120 -17.00 6.50 6.09
N LEU A 121 -16.69 7.75 5.72
CA LEU A 121 -15.37 8.35 5.94
C LEU A 121 -14.99 8.37 7.43
N ARG A 122 -15.86 8.84 8.33
CA ARG A 122 -15.57 8.86 9.77
C ARG A 122 -15.49 7.47 10.36
N THR A 123 -16.34 6.54 9.94
CA THR A 123 -16.27 5.13 10.36
C THR A 123 -14.92 4.52 9.96
N MET A 124 -14.47 4.76 8.73
CA MET A 124 -13.13 4.34 8.27
C MET A 124 -12.01 4.97 9.11
N GLN A 125 -12.11 6.25 9.46
CA GLN A 125 -11.11 6.92 10.32
C GLN A 125 -11.04 6.34 11.73
N GLN A 126 -12.18 6.03 12.33
CA GLN A 126 -12.24 5.37 13.63
C GLN A 126 -11.65 3.97 13.55
N HIS A 127 -11.96 3.23 12.49
CA HIS A 127 -11.44 1.89 12.26
C HIS A 127 -9.91 1.86 12.09
N VAL A 128 -9.34 2.76 11.27
CA VAL A 128 -7.87 2.91 11.13
C VAL A 128 -7.19 3.16 12.48
N ARG A 129 -7.84 3.88 13.41
CA ARG A 129 -7.32 4.06 14.77
C ARG A 129 -7.40 2.78 15.60
N GLN A 130 -8.46 1.99 15.46
CA GLN A 130 -8.64 0.72 16.16
C GLN A 130 -7.66 -0.36 15.67
N LEU A 131 -7.32 -0.41 14.38
CA LEU A 131 -6.32 -1.33 13.81
C LEU A 131 -4.94 -1.18 14.48
N ARG A 132 -4.64 -0.01 15.05
CA ARG A 132 -3.40 0.19 15.82
C ARG A 132 -3.36 -0.63 17.11
N PHE A 133 -4.45 -1.25 17.55
CA PHE A 133 -4.59 -1.96 18.82
C PHE A 133 -5.10 -3.40 18.68
N GLY A 134 -5.08 -4.00 17.48
CA GLY A 134 -5.50 -5.39 17.28
C GLY A 134 -4.71 -6.40 18.14
N ASP A 135 -5.25 -7.60 18.32
CA ASP A 135 -4.67 -8.63 19.19
C ASP A 135 -3.31 -9.12 18.65
N ALA A 136 -2.44 -9.55 19.56
CA ALA A 136 -1.17 -10.16 19.17
C ALA A 136 -1.45 -11.56 18.60
N VAL A 137 -0.88 -11.87 17.44
CA VAL A 137 -1.07 -13.16 16.75
C VAL A 137 0.23 -13.89 16.46
N ARG A 138 1.38 -13.21 16.62
CA ARG A 138 2.69 -13.82 16.42
C ARG A 138 3.77 -13.07 17.19
N LEU A 139 4.66 -13.82 17.82
CA LEU A 139 5.85 -13.32 18.49
C LEU A 139 7.10 -13.92 17.83
N GLU A 140 7.91 -13.08 17.19
CA GLU A 140 9.25 -13.45 16.70
C GLU A 140 10.27 -13.08 17.79
N VAL A 141 11.15 -14.01 18.17
CA VAL A 141 12.22 -13.79 19.17
C VAL A 141 13.57 -14.23 18.60
N ALA A 142 14.66 -13.63 19.08
CA ALA A 142 15.99 -14.14 18.80
C ALA A 142 16.14 -15.57 19.37
N ALA A 143 16.76 -16.48 18.62
CA ALA A 143 16.92 -17.89 19.02
C ALA A 143 17.68 -18.07 20.34
N ASP A 144 18.50 -17.09 20.72
CA ASP A 144 19.27 -17.09 21.96
C ASP A 144 18.50 -16.48 23.17
N MET A 145 17.24 -16.11 22.99
CA MET A 145 16.41 -15.54 24.07
C MET A 145 16.11 -16.60 25.14
N PRO A 146 16.37 -16.32 26.44
CA PRO A 146 16.08 -17.27 27.51
C PRO A 146 14.60 -17.63 27.58
N GLU A 147 14.28 -18.91 27.79
CA GLU A 147 12.90 -19.40 27.87
C GLU A 147 12.04 -18.64 28.88
N ALA A 148 12.61 -18.24 30.02
CA ALA A 148 11.89 -17.47 31.03
C ALA A 148 11.40 -16.11 30.48
N MET A 149 12.20 -15.45 29.64
CA MET A 149 11.81 -14.19 28.99
C MET A 149 10.74 -14.44 27.93
N VAL A 150 10.88 -15.52 27.14
CA VAL A 150 9.86 -15.92 26.16
C VAL A 150 8.52 -16.17 26.85
N ARG A 151 8.50 -16.91 27.97
CA ARG A 151 7.29 -17.17 28.75
C ARG A 151 6.65 -15.88 29.28
N SER A 152 7.44 -14.96 29.83
CA SER A 152 6.92 -13.66 30.26
C SER A 152 6.33 -12.83 29.11
N LEU A 153 6.93 -12.89 27.92
CA LEU A 153 6.40 -12.22 26.73
C LEU A 153 5.10 -12.88 26.25
N THR A 154 5.02 -14.21 26.21
CA THR A 154 3.82 -14.92 25.78
C THR A 154 2.65 -14.72 26.74
N GLU A 155 2.91 -14.76 28.05
CA GLU A 155 1.88 -14.52 29.08
C GLU A 155 1.34 -13.08 28.99
N ALA A 156 2.23 -12.10 28.84
CA ALA A 156 1.82 -10.69 28.76
C ALA A 156 1.14 -10.31 27.44
N LEU A 157 1.34 -11.08 26.37
CA LEU A 157 0.74 -10.86 25.06
C LEU A 157 -0.44 -11.82 24.78
N GLU A 158 -0.80 -12.67 25.75
CA GLU A 158 -1.85 -13.68 25.64
C GLU A 158 -1.64 -14.64 24.44
N LEU A 159 -0.38 -15.00 24.19
CA LEU A 159 0.03 -15.88 23.10
C LEU A 159 0.28 -17.31 23.59
N THR A 160 0.05 -18.27 22.69
CA THR A 160 0.41 -19.67 22.90
C THR A 160 1.82 -19.96 22.39
N LYS A 161 2.33 -21.17 22.66
CA LYS A 161 3.65 -21.59 22.16
C LYS A 161 3.71 -21.66 20.64
N ASP A 162 2.59 -21.98 19.99
CA ASP A 162 2.51 -22.13 18.53
C ASP A 162 2.58 -20.78 17.80
N ASP A 163 2.36 -19.69 18.54
CA ASP A 163 2.48 -18.32 18.03
C ASP A 163 3.92 -17.77 18.13
N VAL A 164 4.86 -18.53 18.72
CA VAL A 164 6.25 -18.11 18.97
C VAL A 164 7.20 -18.69 17.93
N TYR A 165 7.98 -17.80 17.32
CA TYR A 165 8.96 -18.13 16.30
C TYR A 165 10.35 -17.71 16.76
N ALA A 166 11.20 -18.68 17.09
CA ALA A 166 12.61 -18.46 17.40
C ALA A 166 13.42 -18.35 16.10
N ILE A 167 14.05 -17.20 15.88
CA ILE A 167 14.78 -16.89 14.66
C ILE A 167 16.28 -16.87 14.93
N ASP A 168 17.02 -17.75 14.26
CA ASP A 168 18.49 -17.73 14.23
C ASP A 168 18.96 -16.78 13.12
N GLY A 169 19.01 -15.48 13.45
CA GLY A 169 19.39 -14.42 12.51
C GLY A 169 18.69 -13.09 12.78
N PRO A 170 18.79 -12.12 11.86
CA PRO A 170 18.16 -10.82 12.01
C PRO A 170 16.63 -10.92 11.89
N LEU A 171 15.90 -10.51 12.93
CA LEU A 171 14.44 -10.35 12.88
C LEU A 171 14.04 -9.26 11.89
N ASN A 172 12.88 -9.31 11.25
CA ASN A 172 12.43 -8.28 10.29
C ASN A 172 13.41 -8.03 9.13
N ILE A 173 13.71 -9.09 8.36
CA ILE A 173 14.51 -9.02 7.12
C ILE A 173 14.12 -7.89 6.15
N PRO A 174 12.84 -7.51 5.97
CA PRO A 174 12.48 -6.41 5.07
C PRO A 174 13.21 -5.10 5.31
N ASP A 175 13.67 -4.81 6.52
CA ASP A 175 14.44 -3.58 6.79
C ASP A 175 15.82 -3.58 6.09
N LEU A 176 16.33 -4.74 5.66
CA LEU A 176 17.58 -4.84 4.89
C LEU A 176 17.44 -4.25 3.48
N MET A 177 16.21 -3.94 3.03
CA MET A 177 15.99 -3.22 1.78
C MET A 177 16.67 -1.85 1.75
N GLN A 178 17.06 -1.28 2.91
CA GLN A 178 17.92 -0.09 2.99
C GLN A 178 19.24 -0.25 2.22
N LEU A 179 19.74 -1.49 2.03
CA LEU A 179 20.93 -1.74 1.20
C LEU A 179 20.74 -1.37 -0.27
N TYR A 180 19.50 -1.34 -0.77
CA TYR A 180 19.21 -0.90 -2.14
C TYR A 180 19.41 0.60 -2.34
N ASP A 181 19.55 1.39 -1.27
CA ASP A 181 19.87 2.82 -1.37
C ASP A 181 21.35 3.08 -1.69
N LEU A 182 22.21 2.05 -1.58
CA LEU A 182 23.65 2.18 -1.85
C LEU A 182 23.96 2.34 -3.34
N GLU A 183 24.76 3.33 -3.70
CA GLU A 183 25.22 3.59 -5.07
C GLU A 183 26.29 2.58 -5.52
N ARG A 184 25.85 1.36 -5.80
CA ARG A 184 26.69 0.24 -6.27
C ARG A 184 26.18 -0.28 -7.61
N PRO A 185 26.32 0.50 -8.71
CA PRO A 185 25.74 0.15 -10.02
C PRO A 185 26.24 -1.20 -10.55
N GLU A 186 27.45 -1.62 -10.18
CA GLU A 186 28.01 -2.92 -10.55
C GLU A 186 27.36 -4.11 -9.84
N LEU A 187 26.63 -3.87 -8.74
CA LEU A 187 25.84 -4.89 -8.03
C LEU A 187 24.35 -4.84 -8.39
N ARG A 188 23.95 -3.94 -9.30
CA ARG A 188 22.56 -3.74 -9.71
C ARG A 188 22.31 -4.39 -11.07
N ASP A 189 21.05 -4.78 -11.29
CA ASP A 189 20.57 -5.12 -12.62
C ASP A 189 20.71 -3.92 -13.56
N LYS A 190 20.86 -4.21 -14.86
CA LYS A 190 20.87 -3.16 -15.88
C LYS A 190 19.54 -2.40 -15.83
N PRO A 191 19.56 -1.05 -15.80
CA PRO A 191 18.33 -0.28 -15.84
C PRO A 191 17.46 -0.65 -17.03
N LEU A 192 16.16 -0.81 -16.80
CA LEU A 192 15.19 -1.00 -17.86
C LEU A 192 15.17 0.22 -18.78
N GLN A 193 15.19 0.01 -20.08
CA GLN A 193 14.97 1.08 -21.05
C GLN A 193 13.48 1.36 -21.15
N ILE A 194 13.05 2.46 -20.53
CA ILE A 194 11.67 2.92 -20.54
C ILE A 194 11.46 3.76 -21.79
N ALA A 195 10.45 3.43 -22.59
CA ALA A 195 10.13 4.16 -23.82
C ALA A 195 8.74 4.81 -23.77
N MET A 196 8.61 5.98 -24.40
CA MET A 196 7.30 6.51 -24.79
C MET A 196 6.82 5.82 -26.08
N PRO A 197 5.54 5.40 -26.16
CA PRO A 197 4.98 4.86 -27.39
C PRO A 197 5.16 5.85 -28.53
N ALA A 198 5.52 5.35 -29.72
CA ALA A 198 5.82 6.20 -30.87
C ALA A 198 4.73 7.26 -31.17
N PRO A 199 3.41 6.94 -31.10
CA PRO A 199 2.35 7.92 -31.32
C PRO A 199 2.33 9.06 -30.29
N LEU A 200 2.86 8.85 -29.08
CA LEU A 200 2.82 9.80 -27.96
C LEU A 200 4.14 10.56 -27.75
N ARG A 201 5.18 10.32 -28.56
CA ARG A 201 6.51 10.93 -28.36
C ARG A 201 6.54 12.44 -28.53
N ASN A 202 5.66 12.98 -29.38
CA ASN A 202 5.70 14.41 -29.74
C ASN A 202 4.89 15.30 -28.80
N GLY A 203 4.29 14.76 -27.72
CA GLY A 203 3.76 15.49 -26.55
C GLY A 203 2.54 16.40 -26.76
N ASP A 204 2.43 17.06 -27.91
CA ASP A 204 1.55 18.21 -28.10
C ASP A 204 0.12 17.85 -28.50
N ASN A 205 -0.16 16.56 -28.74
CA ASN A 205 -1.48 16.16 -29.22
C ASN A 205 -1.87 14.71 -28.85
N PHE A 206 -1.94 14.42 -27.55
CA PHE A 206 -2.38 13.12 -27.02
C PHE A 206 -3.72 12.67 -27.63
N PHE A 207 -4.68 13.57 -27.74
CA PHE A 207 -6.00 13.28 -28.30
C PHE A 207 -5.95 12.94 -29.79
N ASP A 208 -5.20 13.69 -30.60
CA ASP A 208 -5.05 13.36 -32.02
C ASP A 208 -4.29 12.05 -32.23
N ALA A 209 -3.30 11.75 -31.40
CA ALA A 209 -2.59 10.47 -31.45
C ALA A 209 -3.52 9.27 -31.18
N ILE A 210 -4.39 9.38 -30.16
CA ILE A 210 -5.36 8.32 -29.83
C ILE A 210 -6.46 8.21 -30.90
N LYS A 211 -6.85 9.34 -31.55
CA LYS A 211 -7.80 9.31 -32.67
C LYS A 211 -7.28 8.56 -33.89
N GLN A 212 -5.97 8.64 -34.14
CA GLN A 212 -5.37 7.96 -35.28
C GLN A 212 -5.32 6.43 -35.09
N GLN A 213 -5.09 5.97 -33.85
CA GLN A 213 -5.02 4.55 -33.51
C GLN A 213 -5.09 4.34 -32.00
N ASP A 214 -5.54 3.16 -31.60
CA ASP A 214 -5.41 2.71 -30.22
C ASP A 214 -3.93 2.63 -29.79
N VAL A 215 -3.65 3.02 -28.55
CA VAL A 215 -2.29 3.02 -28.00
C VAL A 215 -2.22 2.10 -26.78
N VAL A 216 -1.47 1.01 -26.92
CA VAL A 216 -1.22 0.06 -25.83
C VAL A 216 0.02 0.48 -25.04
N LEU A 217 -0.11 0.44 -23.71
CA LEU A 217 0.97 0.64 -22.75
C LEU A 217 1.33 -0.70 -22.10
N HIS A 218 2.61 -0.98 -21.94
CA HIS A 218 3.09 -2.15 -21.20
C HIS A 218 4.11 -1.71 -20.16
N HIS A 219 3.64 -1.44 -18.95
CA HIS A 219 4.51 -1.08 -17.82
C HIS A 219 5.26 -2.31 -17.32
N PRO A 220 6.50 -2.16 -16.80
CA PRO A 220 7.28 -0.92 -16.67
C PRO A 220 8.07 -0.53 -17.94
N TYR A 221 7.91 -1.24 -19.05
CA TYR A 221 8.65 -1.01 -20.31
C TYR A 221 8.23 0.27 -21.02
N THR A 222 6.97 0.67 -20.85
CA THR A 222 6.42 1.95 -21.29
C THR A 222 6.42 2.96 -20.16
N SER A 223 6.78 4.21 -20.46
CA SER A 223 6.74 5.29 -19.46
C SER A 223 5.33 5.48 -18.92
N TYR A 224 5.22 5.49 -17.59
CA TYR A 224 3.96 5.81 -16.90
C TYR A 224 3.56 7.29 -17.10
N SER A 225 4.50 8.15 -17.54
CA SER A 225 4.17 9.54 -17.86
C SER A 225 3.07 9.64 -18.91
N ALA A 226 2.94 8.68 -19.84
CA ALA A 226 1.85 8.66 -20.81
C ALA A 226 0.45 8.76 -20.16
N VAL A 227 0.25 8.15 -18.99
CA VAL A 227 -1.03 8.21 -18.26
C VAL A 227 -1.19 9.53 -17.52
N THR A 228 -0.13 10.00 -16.83
CA THR A 228 -0.21 11.28 -16.11
C THR A 228 -0.36 12.45 -17.07
N ASP A 229 0.34 12.42 -18.19
CA ASP A 229 0.35 13.46 -19.22
C ASP A 229 -0.98 13.50 -19.95
N PHE A 230 -1.63 12.35 -20.19
CA PHE A 230 -3.00 12.30 -20.71
C PHE A 230 -4.00 13.01 -19.78
N ILE A 231 -3.96 12.74 -18.47
CA ILE A 231 -4.85 13.39 -17.50
C ILE A 231 -4.51 14.89 -17.36
N ASN A 232 -3.22 15.24 -17.35
CA ASN A 232 -2.77 16.64 -17.33
C ASN A 232 -3.21 17.40 -18.60
N ALA A 233 -3.09 16.79 -19.78
CA ALA A 233 -3.56 17.37 -21.03
C ALA A 233 -5.07 17.59 -20.95
N ALA A 234 -5.82 16.61 -20.45
CA ALA A 234 -7.27 16.75 -20.24
C ALA A 234 -7.63 17.88 -19.25
N ALA A 235 -6.87 18.07 -18.19
CA ALA A 235 -7.09 19.16 -17.24
C ALA A 235 -6.84 20.55 -17.86
N ASN A 236 -5.88 20.65 -18.78
CA ASN A 236 -5.47 21.91 -19.40
C ASN A 236 -6.24 22.26 -20.68
N ASP A 237 -6.80 21.28 -21.37
CA ASP A 237 -7.53 21.49 -22.63
C ASP A 237 -8.86 22.24 -22.38
N PRO A 238 -9.11 23.40 -23.02
CA PRO A 238 -10.37 24.14 -22.87
C PRO A 238 -11.59 23.41 -23.44
N ASP A 239 -11.40 22.49 -24.39
CA ASP A 239 -12.48 21.75 -25.02
C ASP A 239 -12.88 20.50 -24.22
N VAL A 240 -12.10 20.11 -23.22
CA VAL A 240 -12.49 19.03 -22.29
C VAL A 240 -13.57 19.52 -21.35
N VAL A 241 -14.72 18.84 -21.37
CA VAL A 241 -15.89 19.20 -20.57
C VAL A 241 -15.98 18.39 -19.28
N ALA A 242 -15.49 17.15 -19.28
CA ALA A 242 -15.56 16.29 -18.12
C ALA A 242 -14.45 15.23 -18.06
N ILE A 243 -14.09 14.85 -16.83
CA ILE A 243 -13.15 13.78 -16.53
C ILE A 243 -13.78 12.86 -15.48
N LYS A 244 -13.89 11.56 -15.78
CA LYS A 244 -14.32 10.54 -14.82
C LYS A 244 -13.20 9.53 -14.61
N ILE A 245 -12.88 9.17 -13.36
CA ILE A 245 -11.76 8.26 -13.08
C ILE A 245 -12.01 7.39 -11.83
N CYS A 246 -11.57 6.14 -11.88
CA CYS A 246 -11.53 5.24 -10.73
C CYS A 246 -10.14 5.29 -10.07
N LEU A 247 -10.06 5.79 -8.85
CA LEU A 247 -8.84 5.90 -8.06
C LEU A 247 -8.78 4.77 -7.03
N TYR A 248 -7.88 3.82 -7.29
CA TYR A 248 -7.53 2.73 -6.38
C TYR A 248 -6.05 2.86 -6.03
N ARG A 249 -5.72 3.16 -4.76
CA ARG A 249 -4.34 3.29 -4.23
C ARG A 249 -3.44 4.24 -5.03
N THR A 250 -3.71 5.54 -4.97
CA THR A 250 -3.00 6.58 -5.75
C THR A 250 -1.61 6.95 -5.20
N GLY A 251 -1.24 6.48 -4.00
CA GLY A 251 0.01 6.82 -3.31
C GLY A 251 -0.04 8.21 -2.65
N ARG A 252 0.92 8.52 -1.76
CA ARG A 252 0.90 9.74 -0.91
C ARG A 252 1.05 11.08 -1.64
N ASN A 253 1.65 11.10 -2.84
CA ASN A 253 1.87 12.31 -3.64
C ASN A 253 1.48 12.05 -5.11
N SER A 254 0.19 11.90 -5.39
CA SER A 254 -0.29 11.53 -6.72
C SER A 254 -0.39 12.75 -7.65
N PRO A 255 0.35 12.80 -8.78
CA PRO A 255 0.19 13.86 -9.78
C PRO A 255 -1.22 13.88 -10.38
N ILE A 256 -1.88 12.72 -10.44
CA ILE A 256 -3.24 12.58 -10.97
C ILE A 256 -4.23 13.34 -10.11
N VAL A 257 -4.15 13.24 -8.77
CA VAL A 257 -5.06 13.97 -7.89
C VAL A 257 -4.92 15.47 -8.07
N LYS A 258 -3.68 15.97 -8.22
CA LYS A 258 -3.45 17.38 -8.52
C LYS A 258 -4.09 17.79 -9.85
N ALA A 259 -3.89 17.00 -10.91
CA ALA A 259 -4.47 17.28 -12.22
C ALA A 259 -6.01 17.35 -12.20
N LEU A 260 -6.66 16.48 -11.41
CA LEU A 260 -8.11 16.48 -11.24
C LEU A 260 -8.63 17.71 -10.48
N ILE A 261 -7.90 18.16 -9.45
CA ILE A 261 -8.19 19.42 -8.75
C ILE A 261 -8.07 20.59 -9.73
N ASP A 262 -6.95 20.69 -10.46
CA ASP A 262 -6.70 21.74 -11.44
C ASP A 262 -7.78 21.75 -12.55
N ALA A 263 -8.27 20.58 -12.97
CA ALA A 263 -9.37 20.46 -13.93
C ALA A 263 -10.69 21.02 -13.39
N CYS A 264 -11.01 20.71 -12.13
CA CYS A 264 -12.22 21.17 -11.46
C CYS A 264 -12.20 22.69 -11.25
N GLU A 265 -11.06 23.25 -10.82
CA GLU A 265 -10.86 24.70 -10.68
C GLU A 265 -11.01 25.45 -12.02
N LYS A 266 -10.72 24.78 -13.14
CA LYS A 266 -10.94 25.29 -14.50
C LYS A 266 -12.38 25.10 -15.02
N GLY A 267 -13.31 24.71 -14.15
CA GLY A 267 -14.74 24.58 -14.46
C GLY A 267 -15.13 23.30 -15.19
N LYS A 268 -14.23 22.31 -15.27
CA LYS A 268 -14.56 20.99 -15.85
C LYS A 268 -15.34 20.16 -14.85
N GLN A 269 -16.26 19.32 -15.33
CA GLN A 269 -16.95 18.37 -14.46
C GLN A 269 -16.01 17.20 -14.14
N VAL A 270 -15.61 17.07 -12.88
CA VAL A 270 -14.73 15.98 -12.45
C VAL A 270 -15.48 15.04 -11.51
N ALA A 271 -15.48 13.75 -11.84
CA ALA A 271 -16.00 12.69 -10.97
C ALA A 271 -14.90 11.67 -10.67
N ALA A 272 -14.70 11.37 -9.39
CA ALA A 272 -13.67 10.44 -8.93
C ALA A 272 -14.30 9.38 -8.02
N LEU A 273 -14.20 8.11 -8.42
CA LEU A 273 -14.53 7.01 -7.54
C LEU A 273 -13.30 6.66 -6.70
N VAL A 274 -13.42 6.74 -5.37
CA VAL A 274 -12.31 6.47 -4.44
C VAL A 274 -12.63 5.24 -3.59
N GLU A 275 -11.83 4.19 -3.75
CA GLU A 275 -11.95 2.98 -2.92
C GLU A 275 -11.27 3.18 -1.55
N LEU A 276 -12.05 3.39 -0.51
CA LEU A 276 -11.56 3.61 0.86
C LEU A 276 -11.08 2.31 1.54
N LYS A 277 -11.58 1.14 1.15
CA LYS A 277 -11.21 -0.16 1.75
C LYS A 277 -9.95 -0.79 1.14
N ALA A 278 -9.12 0.02 0.48
CA ALA A 278 -7.86 -0.46 -0.06
C ALA A 278 -6.87 -0.72 1.09
N ARG A 279 -6.60 -2.00 1.37
CA ARG A 279 -5.72 -2.44 2.48
C ARG A 279 -4.39 -1.66 2.47
N PHE A 280 -3.97 -1.13 3.61
CA PHE A 280 -2.70 -0.41 3.85
C PHE A 280 -2.59 1.00 3.23
N ASP A 281 -3.59 1.47 2.49
CA ASP A 281 -3.62 2.81 1.87
C ASP A 281 -4.78 3.67 2.39
N GLU A 282 -5.48 3.24 3.44
CA GLU A 282 -6.71 3.85 3.93
C GLU A 282 -6.49 5.31 4.36
N GLU A 283 -5.43 5.58 5.14
CA GLU A 283 -5.11 6.94 5.59
C GLU A 283 -4.91 7.90 4.40
N SER A 284 -4.19 7.46 3.36
CA SER A 284 -3.91 8.28 2.18
C SER A 284 -5.15 8.47 1.29
N ASN A 285 -5.98 7.44 1.11
CA ASN A 285 -7.21 7.55 0.33
C ASN A 285 -8.23 8.48 1.00
N ILE A 286 -8.32 8.46 2.33
CA ILE A 286 -9.18 9.38 3.11
C ILE A 286 -8.70 10.83 2.95
N GLU A 287 -7.38 11.08 2.98
CA GLU A 287 -6.83 12.42 2.76
C GLU A 287 -7.13 12.91 1.33
N TRP A 288 -6.98 12.05 0.33
CA TRP A 288 -7.26 12.42 -1.06
C TRP A 288 -8.73 12.70 -1.32
N ALA A 289 -9.63 11.87 -0.80
CA ALA A 289 -11.07 12.08 -0.89
C ALA A 289 -11.45 13.48 -0.39
N ARG A 290 -10.95 13.86 0.79
CA ARG A 290 -11.18 15.20 1.37
C ARG A 290 -10.66 16.33 0.47
N ARG A 291 -9.44 16.19 -0.06
CA ARG A 291 -8.85 17.22 -0.94
C ARG A 291 -9.63 17.38 -2.25
N LEU A 292 -10.09 16.27 -2.83
CA LEU A 292 -10.92 16.27 -4.02
C LEU A 292 -12.29 16.93 -3.76
N GLU A 293 -12.97 16.55 -2.67
CA GLU A 293 -14.25 17.15 -2.26
C GLU A 293 -14.12 18.66 -2.02
N GLN A 294 -13.06 19.10 -1.33
CA GLN A 294 -12.80 20.52 -1.08
C GLN A 294 -12.60 21.33 -2.37
N ALA A 295 -12.06 20.70 -3.42
CA ALA A 295 -11.89 21.31 -4.73
C ALA A 295 -13.16 21.30 -5.60
N GLY A 296 -14.26 20.69 -5.12
CA GLY A 296 -15.52 20.57 -5.85
C GLY A 296 -15.65 19.34 -6.74
N VAL A 297 -14.71 18.39 -6.67
CA VAL A 297 -14.80 17.13 -7.40
C VAL A 297 -15.97 16.29 -6.84
N HIS A 298 -16.76 15.68 -7.72
CA HIS A 298 -17.79 14.74 -7.32
C HIS A 298 -17.15 13.40 -6.91
N VAL A 299 -16.89 13.25 -5.63
CA VAL A 299 -16.28 12.03 -5.06
C VAL A 299 -17.36 11.00 -4.72
N VAL A 300 -17.17 9.77 -5.18
CA VAL A 300 -18.06 8.64 -4.90
C VAL A 300 -17.28 7.52 -4.22
N TYR A 301 -17.87 6.95 -3.16
CA TYR A 301 -17.26 5.94 -2.32
C TYR A 301 -17.74 4.52 -2.64
N GLY A 302 -17.45 4.04 -3.86
CA GLY A 302 -17.80 2.69 -4.29
C GLY A 302 -19.30 2.34 -4.11
N ILE A 303 -19.62 1.05 -4.18
CA ILE A 303 -20.96 0.52 -3.87
C ILE A 303 -20.85 -0.26 -2.56
N VAL A 304 -21.81 -0.07 -1.65
CA VAL A 304 -21.88 -0.80 -0.36
C VAL A 304 -21.82 -2.31 -0.60
N GLY A 305 -21.01 -3.03 0.19
CA GLY A 305 -20.78 -4.46 0.01
C GLY A 305 -19.90 -4.86 -1.19
N LEU A 306 -19.48 -3.93 -2.06
CA LEU A 306 -18.63 -4.21 -3.23
C LEU A 306 -17.35 -3.40 -3.22
N LYS A 307 -16.26 -4.00 -3.72
CA LYS A 307 -14.98 -3.32 -3.93
C LYS A 307 -14.83 -2.93 -5.40
N THR A 308 -14.51 -1.68 -5.67
CA THR A 308 -14.24 -1.23 -7.05
C THR A 308 -12.77 -1.42 -7.38
N HIS A 309 -12.48 -2.40 -8.26
CA HIS A 309 -11.11 -2.77 -8.63
C HIS A 309 -10.78 -2.49 -10.11
N CYS A 310 -11.70 -1.90 -10.88
CA CYS A 310 -11.39 -1.50 -12.26
C CYS A 310 -10.45 -0.28 -12.27
N LYS A 311 -9.68 -0.14 -13.35
CA LYS A 311 -8.83 1.04 -13.60
C LYS A 311 -9.21 1.60 -14.93
N LEU A 312 -10.05 2.61 -14.82
CA LEU A 312 -10.73 3.24 -15.92
C LEU A 312 -10.66 4.75 -15.72
N ALA A 313 -10.27 5.46 -16.78
CA ALA A 313 -10.43 6.89 -16.90
C ALA A 313 -11.15 7.19 -18.21
N LEU A 314 -12.04 8.16 -18.16
CA LEU A 314 -12.85 8.63 -19.27
C LEU A 314 -12.71 10.15 -19.35
N VAL A 315 -12.18 10.64 -20.45
CA VAL A 315 -12.10 12.07 -20.78
C VAL A 315 -13.12 12.37 -21.86
N ILE A 316 -13.97 13.36 -21.61
CA ILE A 316 -15.02 13.79 -22.53
C ILE A 316 -14.63 15.16 -23.07
N ARG A 317 -14.39 15.23 -24.38
CA ARG A 317 -13.89 16.41 -25.08
C ARG A 317 -14.89 16.85 -26.15
N ARG A 318 -15.10 18.15 -26.29
CA ARG A 318 -15.93 18.72 -27.35
C ARG A 318 -15.09 18.84 -28.62
N GLU A 319 -15.51 18.17 -29.69
CA GLU A 319 -14.87 18.26 -31.00
C GLU A 319 -15.89 18.73 -32.03
N GLY A 320 -15.82 20.01 -32.37
CA GLY A 320 -16.83 20.68 -33.18
C GLY A 320 -18.20 20.66 -32.49
N LYS A 321 -19.17 19.95 -33.10
CA LYS A 321 -20.55 19.84 -32.59
C LYS A 321 -20.79 18.59 -31.73
N ALA A 322 -19.84 17.65 -31.68
CA ALA A 322 -20.00 16.37 -31.00
C ALA A 322 -19.13 16.29 -29.73
N LEU A 323 -19.51 15.37 -28.83
CA LEU A 323 -18.65 14.97 -27.72
C LEU A 323 -17.90 13.70 -28.12
N GLN A 324 -16.58 13.77 -28.06
CA GLN A 324 -15.69 12.62 -28.21
C GLN A 324 -15.30 12.09 -26.83
N ARG A 325 -15.27 10.77 -26.70
CA ARG A 325 -14.91 10.06 -25.48
C ARG A 325 -13.57 9.37 -25.68
N TYR A 326 -12.63 9.67 -24.80
CA TYR A 326 -11.31 9.05 -24.75
C TYR A 326 -11.23 8.19 -23.50
N VAL A 327 -10.93 6.91 -23.69
CA VAL A 327 -10.93 5.90 -22.63
C VAL A 327 -9.50 5.44 -22.37
N HIS A 328 -9.14 5.35 -21.10
CA HIS A 328 -7.99 4.56 -20.65
C HIS A 328 -8.47 3.39 -19.79
N LEU A 329 -8.16 2.17 -20.19
CA LEU A 329 -8.41 0.94 -19.43
C LEU A 329 -7.08 0.29 -19.07
N ALA A 330 -6.93 -0.18 -17.84
CA ALA A 330 -5.70 -0.84 -17.40
C ALA A 330 -5.91 -2.00 -16.43
N THR A 331 -4.93 -2.90 -16.38
CA THR A 331 -4.83 -3.94 -15.35
C THR A 331 -4.29 -3.37 -14.03
N GLY A 332 -3.41 -2.37 -14.12
CA GLY A 332 -2.70 -1.76 -13.00
C GLY A 332 -3.33 -0.48 -12.45
N ASN A 333 -3.00 -0.16 -11.20
CA ASN A 333 -3.46 1.04 -10.47
C ASN A 333 -2.90 2.34 -11.08
N TYR A 334 -3.59 3.45 -10.80
CA TYR A 334 -3.12 4.79 -11.13
C TYR A 334 -2.01 5.28 -10.16
N ASN A 335 -0.89 4.55 -10.09
CA ASN A 335 0.19 4.79 -9.13
C ASN A 335 1.58 4.74 -9.82
N PRO A 336 2.27 5.90 -9.95
CA PRO A 336 3.58 5.99 -10.59
C PRO A 336 4.69 5.20 -9.93
N THR A 337 4.56 4.90 -8.63
CA THR A 337 5.60 4.17 -7.87
C THR A 337 5.52 2.69 -8.22
N THR A 338 4.31 2.13 -8.18
CA THR A 338 4.10 0.71 -8.43
C THR A 338 4.23 0.36 -9.90
N SER A 339 3.94 1.29 -10.83
CA SER A 339 4.09 1.06 -12.27
C SER A 339 5.53 0.88 -12.74
N ARG A 340 6.53 1.19 -11.90
CA ARG A 340 7.94 0.91 -12.16
C ARG A 340 8.35 -0.52 -11.80
N ILE A 341 7.52 -1.22 -11.02
CA ILE A 341 7.83 -2.52 -10.42
C ILE A 341 6.87 -3.60 -10.95
N TYR A 342 5.59 -3.29 -11.11
CA TYR A 342 4.60 -4.22 -11.63
C TYR A 342 4.52 -4.19 -13.15
N THR A 343 4.23 -5.35 -13.71
CA THR A 343 3.93 -5.51 -15.14
C THR A 343 2.44 -5.37 -15.37
N ASP A 344 2.04 -4.30 -16.03
CA ASP A 344 0.65 -3.97 -16.29
C ASP A 344 0.44 -3.55 -17.74
N ILE A 345 -0.75 -3.85 -18.25
CA ILE A 345 -1.17 -3.45 -19.60
C ILE A 345 -2.24 -2.37 -19.48
N GLY A 346 -2.07 -1.29 -20.24
CA GLY A 346 -3.05 -0.24 -20.41
C GLY A 346 -3.38 -0.05 -21.89
N ILE A 347 -4.55 0.49 -22.20
CA ILE A 347 -4.93 0.89 -23.55
C ILE A 347 -5.62 2.25 -23.51
N PHE A 348 -5.21 3.14 -24.42
CA PHE A 348 -5.97 4.31 -24.80
C PHE A 348 -6.76 4.01 -26.07
N THR A 349 -8.05 4.34 -26.07
CA THR A 349 -8.93 4.12 -27.20
C THR A 349 -10.04 5.17 -27.29
N ILE A 350 -10.56 5.36 -28.50
CA ILE A 350 -11.80 6.10 -28.80
C ILE A 350 -12.90 5.19 -29.34
N ASP A 351 -12.73 3.87 -29.25
CA ASP A 351 -13.72 2.90 -29.74
C ASP A 351 -15.10 3.21 -29.15
N PRO A 352 -16.14 3.38 -29.99
CA PRO A 352 -17.44 3.88 -29.56
C PRO A 352 -18.17 2.90 -28.64
N GLU A 353 -17.97 1.59 -28.79
CA GLU A 353 -18.60 0.56 -27.97
C GLU A 353 -17.93 0.52 -26.58
N ILE A 354 -16.60 0.51 -26.52
CA ILE A 354 -15.85 0.59 -25.27
C ILE A 354 -16.15 1.90 -24.53
N ALA A 355 -16.22 3.03 -25.25
CA ALA A 355 -16.55 4.33 -24.67
C ALA A 355 -17.98 4.40 -24.14
N SER A 356 -18.93 3.73 -24.82
CA SER A 356 -20.30 3.58 -24.35
C SER A 356 -20.36 2.78 -23.05
N ASP A 357 -19.74 1.60 -23.03
CA ASP A 357 -19.67 0.74 -21.85
C ASP A 357 -18.99 1.44 -20.67
N ALA A 358 -17.89 2.15 -20.90
CA ALA A 358 -17.21 2.95 -19.86
C ALA A 358 -18.12 4.02 -19.27
N THR A 359 -18.94 4.68 -20.11
CA THR A 359 -19.91 5.68 -19.67
C THR A 359 -20.99 5.04 -18.78
N ASN A 360 -21.54 3.91 -19.22
CA ASN A 360 -22.56 3.16 -18.49
C ASN A 360 -22.03 2.66 -17.14
N LEU A 361 -20.78 2.18 -17.12
CA LEU A 361 -20.12 1.74 -15.89
C LEU A 361 -20.01 2.89 -14.88
N PHE A 362 -19.53 4.07 -15.31
CA PHE A 362 -19.48 5.23 -14.40
C PHE A 362 -20.87 5.63 -13.92
N ASN A 363 -21.88 5.63 -14.79
CA ASN A 363 -23.24 6.00 -14.38
C ASN A 363 -23.84 4.99 -13.39
N SER A 364 -23.52 3.70 -13.53
CA SER A 364 -23.91 2.66 -12.58
C SER A 364 -23.16 2.77 -11.25
N LEU A 365 -21.90 3.23 -11.27
CA LEU A 365 -21.09 3.40 -10.06
C LEU A 365 -21.42 4.69 -9.30
N THR A 366 -21.80 5.77 -9.99
CA THR A 366 -22.08 7.09 -9.38
C THR A 366 -23.56 7.38 -9.17
N GLY A 367 -24.45 6.53 -9.67
CA GLY A 367 -25.90 6.72 -9.59
C GLY A 367 -26.64 5.40 -9.38
N PHE A 368 -27.95 5.47 -9.16
CA PHE A 368 -28.82 4.30 -8.97
C PHE A 368 -29.24 3.63 -10.29
N SER A 369 -28.42 3.73 -11.35
CA SER A 369 -28.75 3.17 -12.66
C SER A 369 -28.32 1.71 -12.77
N GLU A 370 -29.28 0.83 -13.03
CA GLU A 370 -29.03 -0.60 -13.29
C GLU A 370 -28.77 -0.82 -14.79
N PHE A 371 -27.50 -0.71 -15.19
CA PHE A 371 -27.08 -1.17 -16.52
C PHE A 371 -26.70 -2.65 -16.45
N ASN A 372 -27.55 -3.50 -17.05
CA ASN A 372 -27.38 -4.96 -17.02
C ASN A 372 -26.64 -5.52 -18.24
N GLU A 373 -26.41 -4.71 -19.27
CA GLU A 373 -25.81 -5.13 -20.53
C GLU A 373 -24.62 -4.22 -20.90
N TYR A 374 -23.52 -4.87 -21.29
CA TYR A 374 -22.28 -4.25 -21.75
C TYR A 374 -21.86 -5.00 -23.02
N GLU A 375 -21.54 -4.27 -24.07
CA GLU A 375 -21.21 -4.84 -25.38
C GLU A 375 -19.81 -5.48 -25.37
N CYS A 376 -18.80 -4.72 -24.97
CA CYS A 376 -17.40 -5.14 -24.95
C CYS A 376 -16.93 -5.53 -23.54
N LEU A 377 -17.27 -4.73 -22.53
CA LEU A 377 -16.71 -4.87 -21.19
C LEU A 377 -17.26 -6.12 -20.47
N MET A 378 -16.36 -6.78 -19.75
CA MET A 378 -16.68 -7.84 -18.81
C MET A 378 -16.62 -7.29 -17.39
N VAL A 379 -17.78 -6.97 -16.84
CA VAL A 379 -17.96 -6.28 -15.55
C VAL A 379 -18.40 -7.29 -14.49
N ALA A 380 -17.69 -7.30 -13.36
CA ALA A 380 -18.08 -8.06 -12.17
C ALA A 380 -18.95 -7.20 -11.24
N PRO A 381 -19.92 -7.78 -10.52
CA PRO A 381 -20.34 -9.19 -10.54
C PRO A 381 -21.31 -9.55 -11.68
N LEU A 382 -21.62 -8.61 -12.59
CA LEU A 382 -22.73 -8.70 -13.54
C LEU A 382 -22.58 -9.79 -14.62
N ASN A 383 -21.65 -9.60 -15.57
CA ASN A 383 -21.57 -10.44 -16.77
C ASN A 383 -20.23 -11.19 -16.90
N LEU A 384 -19.21 -10.86 -16.10
CA LEU A 384 -17.85 -11.39 -16.24
C LEU A 384 -17.83 -12.93 -16.21
N ARG A 385 -18.40 -13.57 -15.17
CA ARG A 385 -18.41 -15.04 -15.06
C ARG A 385 -19.15 -15.69 -16.23
N LYS A 386 -20.35 -15.19 -16.55
CA LYS A 386 -21.17 -15.72 -17.65
C LYS A 386 -20.42 -15.64 -18.99
N ARG A 387 -19.77 -14.51 -19.28
CA ARG A 387 -18.99 -14.31 -20.51
C ARG A 387 -17.74 -15.18 -20.54
N MET A 388 -16.98 -15.28 -19.45
CA MET A 388 -15.82 -16.18 -19.37
C MET A 388 -16.20 -17.64 -19.63
N ILE A 389 -17.26 -18.15 -18.98
CA ILE A 389 -17.74 -19.53 -19.21
C ILE A 389 -18.19 -19.72 -20.67
N SER A 390 -18.84 -18.72 -21.27
CA SER A 390 -19.24 -18.76 -22.68
C SER A 390 -18.03 -18.91 -23.61
N LEU A 391 -16.95 -18.16 -23.37
CA LEU A 391 -15.70 -18.26 -24.13
C LEU A 391 -15.07 -19.65 -24.01
N ILE A 392 -15.02 -20.22 -22.79
CA ILE A 392 -14.51 -21.58 -22.56
C ILE A 392 -15.36 -22.63 -23.30
N LYS A 393 -16.69 -22.50 -23.23
CA LYS A 393 -17.63 -23.39 -23.94
C LYS A 393 -17.49 -23.29 -25.46
N ARG A 394 -17.24 -22.10 -25.99
CA ARG A 394 -16.97 -21.88 -27.42
C ARG A 394 -15.73 -22.67 -27.87
N GLU A 395 -14.60 -22.53 -27.17
CA GLU A 395 -13.38 -23.29 -27.49
C GLU A 395 -13.59 -24.80 -27.32
N THR A 396 -14.36 -25.22 -26.32
CA THR A 396 -14.74 -26.63 -26.14
C THR A 396 -15.52 -27.17 -27.35
N ALA A 397 -16.46 -26.39 -27.89
CA ALA A 397 -17.23 -26.78 -29.07
C ALA A 397 -16.38 -26.77 -30.35
N HIS A 398 -15.38 -25.90 -30.46
CA HIS A 398 -14.40 -25.94 -31.53
C HIS A 398 -13.58 -27.24 -31.48
N ALA A 399 -13.02 -27.58 -30.33
CA ALA A 399 -12.22 -28.79 -30.13
C ALA A 399 -13.04 -30.07 -30.42
N LYS A 400 -14.26 -30.18 -29.90
CA LYS A 400 -15.14 -31.34 -30.15
C LYS A 400 -15.50 -31.53 -31.64
N ALA A 401 -15.52 -30.44 -32.40
CA ALA A 401 -15.79 -30.46 -33.84
C ALA A 401 -14.50 -30.66 -34.68
N GLY A 402 -13.36 -30.97 -34.06
CA GLY A 402 -12.08 -31.13 -34.76
C GLY A 402 -11.48 -29.83 -35.30
N ARG A 403 -11.96 -28.66 -34.86
CA ARG A 403 -11.43 -27.35 -35.25
C ARG A 403 -10.29 -26.93 -34.32
N PRO A 404 -9.35 -26.07 -34.77
CA PRO A 404 -8.37 -25.46 -33.88
C PRO A 404 -9.06 -24.74 -32.72
N ALA A 405 -8.62 -25.02 -31.49
CA ALA A 405 -9.15 -24.44 -30.26
C ALA A 405 -8.00 -24.19 -29.29
N ARG A 406 -7.96 -23.01 -28.65
CA ARG A 406 -6.88 -22.64 -27.73
C ARG A 406 -7.34 -21.61 -26.72
N ILE A 407 -6.99 -21.83 -25.44
CA ILE A 407 -7.16 -20.86 -24.36
C ILE A 407 -5.76 -20.47 -23.85
N ILE A 408 -5.48 -19.17 -23.77
CA ILE A 408 -4.28 -18.62 -23.15
C ILE A 408 -4.74 -17.65 -22.06
N ALA A 409 -4.40 -17.92 -20.81
CA ALA A 409 -4.75 -17.08 -19.68
C ALA A 409 -3.48 -16.65 -18.94
N LYS A 410 -3.32 -15.33 -18.72
CA LYS A 410 -2.34 -14.75 -17.81
C LYS A 410 -3.10 -14.06 -16.69
N ILE A 411 -3.02 -14.61 -15.50
CA ILE A 411 -3.75 -14.17 -14.30
C ILE A 411 -2.83 -14.28 -13.09
N ASN A 412 -3.08 -13.47 -12.06
CA ASN A 412 -2.29 -13.52 -10.83
C ASN A 412 -2.63 -14.77 -9.99
N SER A 413 -3.90 -15.17 -9.98
CA SER A 413 -4.40 -16.33 -9.23
C SER A 413 -5.59 -16.96 -9.96
N LEU A 414 -5.70 -18.29 -9.91
CA LEU A 414 -6.88 -19.05 -10.32
C LEU A 414 -7.39 -19.86 -9.13
N THR A 415 -8.48 -19.39 -8.52
CA THR A 415 -9.03 -20.00 -7.29
C THR A 415 -10.55 -20.17 -7.34
N ASP A 416 -11.22 -19.64 -8.36
CA ASP A 416 -12.66 -19.81 -8.54
C ASP A 416 -12.92 -21.26 -8.97
N MET A 417 -13.64 -22.02 -8.14
CA MET A 417 -13.90 -23.44 -8.39
C MET A 417 -14.84 -23.71 -9.57
N ALA A 418 -15.63 -22.71 -9.99
CA ALA A 418 -16.62 -22.87 -11.04
C ALA A 418 -16.08 -22.56 -12.45
N ILE A 419 -14.92 -21.89 -12.54
CA ILE A 419 -14.20 -21.56 -13.79
C ILE A 419 -13.04 -22.54 -13.95
#